data_AF-A0A6S6TC68-F1
#
_entry.id   AF-A0A6S6TC68-F1
#
_cell.length_a   1.000
_cell.length_b   1.000
_cell.length_c   1.000
_cell.angle_alpha   90.00
_cell.angle_beta   90.00
_cell.angle_gamma   90.00
#
_symmetry.space_group_name_H-M   'P 1'
#
loop_
_entity.id
_entity.type
_entity.pdbx_description
1 polymer ?
#
loop_
_entity_poly.entity_id
_entity_poly.type
_entity_poly.pdbx_seq_one_letter_code
_entity_poly.pdbx_strand_id
1 'polypeptide(L)'
;MMMFTNVQLLADIGNTRIHIYNGKEVVHLSHEEGIEQYKNQKLKYITVKHQLKERLKAFENWEDISELMRIENEYETMGIDRKAICLSHENGIFVSAGSAITVDVVEEGKYVGGFLLPGLKAYIDAYAAISPALATQLNYDISLKALPQTTRDAISFGIIASIKLL
;
A
#
# COMPACT_ATOMS: atom_id res chain seq x y z
N MET A 1 -29.51 28.10 -2.85
CA MET A 1 -29.26 27.33 -4.08
C MET A 1 -28.29 26.22 -3.73
N MET A 2 -28.78 25.02 -3.44
CA MET A 2 -27.98 23.87 -3.02
C MET A 2 -27.28 23.27 -4.24
N MET A 3 -25.98 23.47 -4.37
CA MET A 3 -25.13 22.62 -5.21
C MET A 3 -24.53 21.55 -4.31
N PHE A 4 -25.26 20.45 -4.09
CA PHE A 4 -24.63 19.21 -3.64
C PHE A 4 -24.07 18.51 -4.87
N THR A 5 -22.84 18.85 -5.25
CA THR A 5 -22.02 17.87 -5.94
C THR A 5 -21.88 16.70 -4.96
N ASN A 6 -22.54 15.58 -5.21
CA ASN A 6 -22.34 14.33 -4.46
C ASN A 6 -20.90 13.87 -4.70
N VAL A 7 -19.97 14.43 -3.95
CA VAL A 7 -18.57 14.04 -4.01
C VAL A 7 -18.48 12.66 -3.37
N GLN A 8 -18.09 11.68 -4.17
CA GLN A 8 -17.93 10.31 -3.71
C GLN A 8 -16.64 10.21 -2.90
N LEU A 9 -16.75 9.90 -1.60
CA LEU A 9 -15.61 9.60 -0.76
C LEU A 9 -15.17 8.16 -0.99
N LEU A 10 -13.87 7.97 -1.21
CA LEU A 10 -13.25 6.66 -1.38
C LEU A 10 -12.15 6.47 -0.34
N ALA A 11 -12.02 5.28 0.24
CA ALA A 11 -10.96 4.96 1.18
C ALA A 11 -10.20 3.68 0.79
N ASP A 12 -8.88 3.79 0.76
CA ASP A 12 -7.95 2.65 0.79
C ASP A 12 -7.42 2.48 2.22
N ILE A 13 -7.78 1.36 2.85
CA ILE A 13 -7.45 1.06 4.25
C ILE A 13 -6.33 0.03 4.28
N GLY A 14 -5.10 0.53 4.34
CA GLY A 14 -3.88 -0.27 4.44
C GLY A 14 -3.58 -0.77 5.86
N ASN A 15 -2.46 -1.50 5.98
CA ASN A 15 -2.02 -2.06 7.25
C ASN A 15 -1.63 -1.00 8.31
N THR A 16 -1.22 0.18 7.87
CA THR A 16 -0.66 1.24 8.73
C THR A 16 -1.48 2.54 8.71
N ARG A 17 -2.18 2.84 7.62
CA ARG A 17 -2.86 4.12 7.39
C ARG A 17 -4.19 3.91 6.67
N ILE A 18 -5.04 4.94 6.73
CA ILE A 18 -6.20 5.11 5.84
C ILE A 18 -5.88 6.25 4.88
N HIS A 19 -6.10 6.01 3.59
CA HIS A 19 -6.00 7.01 2.53
C HIS A 19 -7.39 7.34 2.03
N ILE A 20 -7.86 8.57 2.26
CA ILE A 20 -9.21 9.00 1.89
C ILE A 20 -9.12 9.99 0.75
N TYR A 21 -9.67 9.62 -0.41
CA TYR A 21 -9.94 10.57 -1.48
C TYR A 21 -11.24 11.32 -1.19
N ASN A 22 -11.13 12.63 -1.02
CA ASN A 22 -12.26 13.50 -0.67
C ASN A 22 -12.92 14.17 -1.88
N GLY A 23 -12.65 13.68 -3.10
CA GLY A 23 -13.07 14.30 -4.37
C GLY A 23 -12.16 15.37 -4.92
N LYS A 24 -11.16 15.80 -4.16
CA LYS A 24 -10.17 16.80 -4.58
C LYS A 24 -8.75 16.30 -4.36
N GLU A 25 -8.49 15.70 -3.20
CA GLU A 25 -7.16 15.24 -2.80
C GLU A 25 -7.25 13.95 -1.99
N VAL A 26 -6.09 13.33 -1.78
CA VAL A 26 -5.93 12.18 -0.89
C VAL A 26 -5.42 12.68 0.46
N VAL A 27 -6.17 12.40 1.52
CA VAL A 27 -5.78 12.67 2.90
C VAL A 27 -5.23 11.39 3.53
N HIS A 28 -4.10 11.49 4.22
CA HIS A 28 -3.43 10.35 4.85
C HIS A 28 -3.61 10.42 6.37
N LEU A 29 -4.34 9.46 6.94
CA LEU A 29 -4.72 9.44 8.36
C LEU A 29 -4.29 8.14 9.02
N SER A 30 -4.13 8.16 10.35
CA SER A 30 -4.20 6.90 11.10
C SER A 30 -5.61 6.30 11.02
N HIS A 31 -5.74 5.03 11.40
CA HIS A 31 -7.04 4.36 11.41
C HIS A 31 -8.05 5.06 12.31
N GLU A 32 -7.63 5.49 13.50
CA GLU A 32 -8.55 6.14 14.45
C GLU A 32 -8.95 7.54 14.00
N GLU A 33 -8.01 8.35 13.49
CA GLU A 33 -8.32 9.68 12.96
C GLU A 33 -9.30 9.61 11.78
N GLY A 34 -9.07 8.69 10.84
CA GLY A 34 -9.94 8.50 9.68
C GLY A 34 -11.33 8.02 10.08
N ILE A 35 -11.42 7.04 10.98
CA ILE A 35 -12.72 6.56 11.46
C ILE A 35 -13.47 7.68 12.20
N GLU A 36 -12.81 8.40 13.11
CA GLU A 36 -13.49 9.44 13.89
C GLU A 36 -14.01 10.59 13.00
N GLN A 37 -13.23 11.03 12.01
CA GLN A 37 -13.63 12.11 11.11
C GLN A 37 -14.71 11.70 10.09
N TYR A 38 -14.72 10.43 9.65
CA TYR A 38 -15.53 10.00 8.50
C TYR A 38 -16.62 8.96 8.80
N LYS A 39 -16.73 8.42 10.03
CA LYS A 39 -17.75 7.41 10.40
C LYS A 39 -19.21 7.80 10.09
N ASN A 40 -19.51 9.09 10.08
CA ASN A 40 -20.86 9.61 9.82
C ASN A 40 -21.10 10.00 8.34
N GLN A 41 -20.11 9.83 7.47
CA GLN A 41 -20.17 10.20 6.05
C GLN A 41 -20.31 8.94 5.20
N LYS A 42 -21.01 9.07 4.05
CA LYS A 42 -21.08 7.98 3.07
C LYS A 42 -19.71 7.78 2.41
N LEU A 43 -19.15 6.60 2.57
CA LEU A 43 -17.79 6.26 2.13
C LEU A 43 -17.80 4.88 1.49
N LYS A 44 -17.13 4.73 0.33
CA LYS A 44 -16.81 3.40 -0.20
C LYS A 44 -15.38 3.06 0.16
N TYR A 45 -15.10 1.83 0.55
CA TYR A 45 -13.77 1.45 0.99
C TYR A 45 -13.34 0.07 0.50
N ILE A 46 -12.03 -0.11 0.44
CA ILE A 46 -11.37 -1.41 0.41
C ILE A 46 -10.44 -1.52 1.63
N THR A 47 -10.16 -2.74 2.09
CA THR A 47 -9.27 -2.93 3.23
C THR A 47 -8.46 -4.21 3.14
N VAL A 48 -7.15 -4.09 3.36
CA VAL A 48 -6.25 -5.22 3.60
C VAL A 48 -5.98 -5.44 5.11
N LYS A 49 -6.48 -4.55 5.97
CA LYS A 49 -6.32 -4.66 7.42
C LYS A 49 -7.35 -5.60 8.02
N HIS A 50 -7.01 -6.89 8.12
CA HIS A 50 -7.91 -7.93 8.65
C HIS A 50 -8.49 -7.59 10.04
N GLN A 51 -7.70 -6.98 10.93
CA GLN A 51 -8.15 -6.64 12.28
C GLN A 51 -9.25 -5.58 12.33
N LEU A 52 -9.44 -4.80 11.26
CA LEU A 52 -10.46 -3.75 11.20
C LEU A 52 -11.74 -4.19 10.49
N LYS A 53 -11.73 -5.29 9.72
CA LYS A 53 -12.86 -5.68 8.85
C LYS A 53 -14.20 -5.68 9.58
N GLU A 54 -14.31 -6.35 10.73
CA GLU A 54 -15.57 -6.44 11.46
C GLU A 54 -16.02 -5.10 12.06
N ARG A 55 -15.07 -4.27 12.53
CA ARG A 55 -15.38 -2.91 13.00
C ARG A 55 -15.91 -2.02 11.86
N LEU A 56 -15.31 -2.12 10.68
CA LEU A 56 -15.69 -1.31 9.53
C LEU A 56 -17.06 -1.69 8.98
N LYS A 57 -17.40 -2.98 8.95
CA LYS A 57 -18.73 -3.49 8.56
C LYS A 57 -19.86 -2.99 9.47
N ALA A 58 -19.56 -2.62 10.71
CA ALA A 58 -20.55 -2.09 11.65
C ALA A 58 -20.99 -0.65 11.33
N PHE A 59 -20.27 0.07 10.44
CA PHE A 59 -20.64 1.43 10.05
C PHE A 59 -21.65 1.41 8.89
N GLU A 60 -22.89 1.82 9.15
CA GLU A 60 -23.98 1.82 8.16
C GLU A 60 -23.69 2.69 6.92
N ASN A 61 -22.86 3.74 7.07
CA ASN A 61 -22.52 4.64 5.99
C ASN A 61 -21.29 4.19 5.17
N TRP A 62 -20.62 3.11 5.56
CA TRP A 62 -19.41 2.63 4.91
C TRP A 62 -19.70 1.36 4.11
N GLU A 63 -19.45 1.41 2.82
CA GLU A 63 -19.69 0.32 1.87
C GLU A 63 -18.36 -0.33 1.49
N ASP A 64 -18.17 -1.60 1.85
CA ASP A 64 -17.04 -2.40 1.36
C ASP A 64 -17.28 -2.75 -0.11
N ILE A 65 -16.40 -2.28 -1.00
CA ILE A 65 -16.50 -2.51 -2.44
C ILE A 65 -15.51 -3.57 -2.95
N SER A 66 -14.87 -4.31 -2.04
CA SER A 66 -13.83 -5.29 -2.41
C SER A 66 -14.33 -6.34 -3.42
N GLU A 67 -15.58 -6.80 -3.26
CA GLU A 67 -16.19 -7.80 -4.15
C GLU A 67 -16.40 -7.33 -5.60
N LEU A 68 -16.41 -6.01 -5.81
CA LEU A 68 -16.55 -5.39 -7.13
C LEU A 68 -15.23 -5.35 -7.90
N MET A 69 -14.10 -5.58 -7.23
CA MET A 69 -12.77 -5.54 -7.86
C MET A 69 -12.33 -6.95 -8.22
N ARG A 70 -12.52 -7.30 -9.49
CA ARG A 70 -12.10 -8.58 -10.05
C ARG A 70 -11.25 -8.32 -11.28
N ILE A 71 -10.08 -8.94 -11.34
CA ILE A 71 -9.21 -8.92 -12.51
C ILE A 71 -9.05 -10.33 -13.06
N GLU A 72 -9.01 -10.47 -14.39
CA GLU A 72 -8.77 -11.77 -15.02
C GLU A 72 -7.40 -12.32 -14.57
N ASN A 73 -7.32 -13.63 -14.34
CA ASN A 73 -6.14 -14.35 -13.82
C ASN A 73 -5.68 -13.95 -12.40
N GLU A 74 -6.51 -13.26 -11.62
CA GLU A 74 -6.24 -13.10 -10.19
C GLU A 74 -6.12 -14.45 -9.47
N TYR A 75 -5.40 -14.45 -8.34
CA TYR A 75 -5.29 -15.60 -7.46
C TYR A 75 -6.01 -15.35 -6.13
N GLU A 76 -6.44 -16.42 -5.46
CA GLU A 76 -7.35 -16.37 -4.31
C GLU A 76 -6.89 -15.44 -3.17
N THR A 77 -5.59 -15.42 -2.89
CA THR A 77 -4.99 -14.64 -1.80
C THR A 77 -4.49 -13.26 -2.23
N MET A 78 -4.84 -12.78 -3.43
CA MET A 78 -4.41 -11.48 -3.93
C MET A 78 -5.02 -10.33 -3.10
N GLY A 79 -4.17 -9.41 -2.64
CA GLY A 79 -4.59 -8.23 -1.89
C GLY A 79 -5.52 -7.34 -2.71
N ILE A 80 -6.58 -6.83 -2.07
CA ILE A 80 -7.58 -6.00 -2.74
C ILE A 80 -7.00 -4.66 -3.24
N ASP A 81 -6.02 -4.12 -2.53
CA ASP A 81 -5.21 -2.96 -2.93
C ASP A 81 -4.45 -3.22 -4.24
N ARG A 82 -3.88 -4.41 -4.40
CA ARG A 82 -3.21 -4.84 -5.63
C ARG A 82 -4.20 -5.03 -6.79
N LYS A 83 -5.38 -5.57 -6.53
CA LYS A 83 -6.45 -5.64 -7.55
C LYS A 83 -6.85 -4.23 -8.00
N ALA A 84 -7.04 -3.31 -7.05
CA ALA A 84 -7.43 -1.93 -7.34
C ALA A 84 -6.42 -1.22 -8.25
N ILE A 85 -5.12 -1.33 -7.96
CA ILE A 85 -4.08 -0.70 -8.80
C ILE A 85 -3.98 -1.38 -10.17
N CYS A 86 -4.09 -2.70 -10.25
CA CYS A 86 -4.05 -3.44 -11.52
C CYS A 86 -5.24 -3.11 -12.44
N LEU A 87 -6.40 -2.78 -11.86
CA LEU A 87 -7.58 -2.36 -12.62
C LEU A 87 -7.49 -0.92 -13.13
N SER A 88 -6.45 -0.15 -12.76
CA SER A 88 -6.33 1.25 -13.17
C SER A 88 -5.97 1.43 -14.65
N HIS A 89 -5.24 0.48 -15.24
CA HIS A 89 -4.87 0.51 -16.66
C HIS A 89 -4.78 -0.93 -17.22
N GLU A 90 -5.05 -1.08 -18.51
CA GLU A 90 -5.03 -2.39 -19.18
C GLU A 90 -3.62 -2.95 -19.39
N ASN A 91 -2.58 -2.12 -19.39
CA ASN A 91 -1.21 -2.56 -19.63
C ASN A 91 -0.24 -1.80 -18.73
N GLY A 92 0.67 -2.51 -18.06
CA GLY A 92 1.72 -1.87 -17.28
C GLY A 92 2.38 -2.74 -16.23
N ILE A 93 3.44 -2.18 -15.64
CA ILE A 93 4.08 -2.66 -14.41
C ILE A 93 3.70 -1.69 -13.31
N PHE A 94 2.95 -2.17 -12.32
CA PHE A 94 2.49 -1.39 -11.19
C PHE A 94 3.35 -1.69 -9.97
N VAL A 95 3.97 -0.64 -9.42
CA VAL A 95 4.81 -0.74 -8.23
C VAL A 95 4.16 0.03 -7.09
N SER A 96 3.80 -0.66 -6.01
CA SER A 96 3.28 -0.04 -4.78
C SER A 96 4.28 -0.24 -3.64
N ALA A 97 4.86 0.84 -3.13
CA ALA A 97 5.89 0.79 -2.09
C ALA A 97 5.33 1.24 -0.73
N GLY A 98 4.79 0.29 0.04
CA GLY A 98 4.22 0.51 1.37
C GLY A 98 4.83 -0.38 2.45
N SER A 99 4.00 -0.99 3.30
CA SER A 99 4.43 -1.98 4.30
C SER A 99 5.11 -3.20 3.65
N ALA A 100 4.64 -3.57 2.46
CA ALA A 100 5.33 -4.41 1.50
C ALA A 100 5.54 -3.58 0.21
N ILE A 101 6.53 -3.94 -0.59
CA ILE A 101 6.64 -3.48 -1.97
C ILE A 101 5.99 -4.55 -2.84
N THR A 102 5.02 -4.17 -3.67
CA THR A 102 4.40 -5.08 -4.64
C THR A 102 4.79 -4.63 -6.04
N VAL A 103 5.06 -5.60 -6.91
CA VAL A 103 5.27 -5.38 -8.34
C VAL A 103 4.31 -6.30 -9.07
N ASP A 104 3.43 -5.72 -9.85
CA ASP A 104 2.35 -6.39 -10.54
C ASP A 104 2.40 -6.08 -12.03
N VAL A 105 2.28 -7.09 -12.89
CA VAL A 105 2.28 -6.95 -14.35
C VAL A 105 0.89 -7.26 -14.88
N VAL A 106 0.35 -6.33 -15.67
CA VAL A 106 -0.93 -6.49 -16.38
C VAL A 106 -0.69 -6.29 -17.86
N GLU A 107 -1.27 -7.16 -18.67
CA GLU A 107 -1.28 -7.07 -20.13
C GLU A 107 -2.70 -7.32 -20.63
N GLU A 108 -3.21 -6.46 -21.51
CA GLU A 108 -4.56 -6.52 -22.08
C GLU A 108 -5.68 -6.68 -21.03
N GLY A 109 -5.53 -6.03 -19.87
CA GLY A 109 -6.46 -6.07 -18.75
C GLY A 109 -6.38 -7.34 -17.90
N LYS A 110 -5.40 -8.21 -18.14
CA LYS A 110 -5.22 -9.50 -17.46
C LYS A 110 -4.01 -9.46 -16.55
N TYR A 111 -4.16 -9.98 -15.34
CA TYR A 111 -3.04 -10.15 -14.43
C TYR A 111 -2.08 -11.22 -14.98
N VAL A 112 -0.84 -10.85 -15.25
CA VAL A 112 0.20 -11.77 -15.77
C VAL A 112 0.95 -12.42 -14.62
N GLY A 113 1.17 -11.67 -13.54
CA GLY A 113 1.97 -12.12 -12.41
C GLY A 113 2.58 -10.94 -11.68
N GLY A 114 3.35 -11.25 -10.65
CA GLY A 114 3.95 -10.25 -9.80
C GLY A 114 4.71 -10.88 -8.65
N PHE A 115 5.38 -10.04 -7.88
CA PHE A 115 6.15 -10.45 -6.70
C PHE A 115 6.03 -9.42 -5.59
N LEU A 116 6.38 -9.84 -4.38
CA LEU A 116 6.39 -9.00 -3.19
C LEU A 116 7.79 -8.97 -2.58
N LEU A 117 8.16 -7.82 -2.07
CA LEU A 117 9.32 -7.61 -1.22
C LEU A 117 8.87 -7.00 0.11
N PRO A 118 9.66 -7.13 1.19
CA PRO A 118 9.47 -6.31 2.37
C PRO A 118 9.47 -4.81 2.03
N GLY A 119 8.64 -4.03 2.72
CA GLY A 119 8.77 -2.57 2.69
C GLY A 119 10.09 -2.12 3.29
N LEU A 120 10.56 -0.91 2.96
CA LEU A 120 11.86 -0.40 3.43
C LEU A 120 11.98 -0.45 4.96
N LYS A 121 10.91 -0.11 5.69
CA LYS A 121 10.88 -0.20 7.15
C LYS A 121 10.99 -1.64 7.65
N ALA A 122 10.31 -2.58 7.00
CA ALA A 122 10.36 -3.99 7.35
C ALA A 122 11.76 -4.59 7.12
N TYR A 123 12.46 -4.20 6.04
CA TYR A 123 13.86 -4.56 5.84
C TYR A 123 14.74 -4.10 7.01
N ILE A 124 14.64 -2.82 7.38
CA ILE A 124 15.42 -2.26 8.50
C ILE A 124 15.10 -2.98 9.82
N ASP A 125 13.82 -3.25 10.08
CA ASP A 125 13.38 -3.93 11.29
C ASP A 125 13.87 -5.37 11.36
N ALA A 126 13.94 -6.07 10.22
CA ALA A 126 14.52 -7.40 10.15
C ALA A 126 16.00 -7.41 10.57
N TYR A 127 16.79 -6.42 10.14
CA TYR A 127 18.18 -6.30 10.58
C TYR A 127 18.31 -6.00 12.08
N ALA A 128 17.50 -5.09 12.60
CA ALA A 128 17.49 -4.78 14.03
C ALA A 128 17.09 -5.99 14.90
N ALA A 129 16.19 -6.84 14.40
CA ALA A 129 15.77 -8.07 15.07
C ALA A 129 16.88 -9.14 15.09
N ILE A 130 17.79 -9.16 14.11
CA ILE A 130 18.94 -10.07 14.09
C ILE A 130 19.96 -9.67 15.17
N SER A 131 20.28 -8.37 15.27
CA SER A 131 21.22 -7.87 16.27
C SER A 131 21.04 -6.37 16.49
N PRO A 132 21.12 -5.89 17.75
CA PRO A 132 21.14 -4.46 18.06
C PRO A 132 22.27 -3.70 17.34
N ALA A 133 23.39 -4.38 17.01
CA ALA A 133 24.51 -3.77 16.28
C ALA A 133 24.17 -3.46 14.81
N LEU A 134 23.09 -4.03 14.27
CA LEU A 134 22.59 -3.78 12.92
C LEU A 134 21.41 -2.81 12.90
N ALA A 135 20.92 -2.37 14.07
CA ALA A 135 19.87 -1.38 14.17
C ALA A 135 20.34 -0.07 13.56
N THR A 136 19.68 0.37 12.50
CA THR A 136 20.10 1.52 11.72
C THR A 136 18.92 2.22 11.05
N GLN A 137 19.21 3.28 10.31
CA GLN A 137 18.25 3.95 9.42
C GLN A 137 18.75 3.85 7.98
N LEU A 138 17.82 3.92 7.04
CA LEU A 138 18.17 3.88 5.63
C LEU A 138 18.91 5.16 5.23
N ASN A 139 20.06 5.00 4.57
CA ASN A 139 20.73 6.09 3.88
C ASN A 139 20.15 6.22 2.46
N TYR A 140 19.26 7.20 2.27
CA TYR A 140 18.61 7.45 0.97
C TYR A 140 19.57 8.02 -0.09
N ASP A 141 20.69 8.60 0.34
CA ASP A 141 21.71 9.19 -0.55
C ASP A 141 22.84 8.20 -0.89
N ILE A 142 22.64 6.91 -0.62
CA ILE A 142 23.66 5.89 -0.86
C ILE A 142 24.03 5.80 -2.34
N SER A 143 25.34 5.85 -2.63
CA SER A 143 25.84 5.58 -3.98
C SER A 143 25.78 4.09 -4.27
N LEU A 144 25.04 3.70 -5.32
CA LEU A 144 25.04 2.34 -5.84
C LEU A 144 26.22 2.05 -6.78
N LYS A 145 27.16 3.00 -6.93
CA LYS A 145 28.33 2.89 -7.82
C LYS A 145 29.62 2.53 -7.08
N ALA A 146 29.60 2.51 -5.75
CA ALA A 146 30.75 2.23 -4.91
C ALA A 146 30.37 1.26 -3.80
N LEU A 147 31.34 0.47 -3.33
CA LEU A 147 31.10 -0.44 -2.22
C LEU A 147 31.00 0.34 -0.89
N PRO A 148 30.01 0.01 -0.05
CA PRO A 148 29.81 0.67 1.23
C PRO A 148 30.91 0.30 2.24
N GLN A 149 31.25 1.24 3.12
CA GLN A 149 32.31 1.08 4.13
C GLN A 149 31.81 1.22 5.58
N THR A 150 30.50 1.39 5.76
CA THR A 150 29.85 1.44 7.07
C THR A 150 28.69 0.45 7.11
N THR A 151 28.32 -0.05 8.30
CA THR A 151 27.18 -0.97 8.45
C THR A 151 25.87 -0.35 7.92
N ARG A 152 25.62 0.93 8.21
CA ARG A 152 24.45 1.67 7.72
C ARG A 152 24.40 1.63 6.19
N ASP A 153 25.51 1.96 5.54
CA ASP A 153 25.58 2.04 4.09
C ASP A 153 25.58 0.65 3.46
N ALA A 154 26.13 -0.37 4.12
CA ALA A 154 26.09 -1.76 3.67
C ALA A 154 24.66 -2.31 3.65
N ILE A 155 23.90 -2.06 4.71
CA ILE A 155 22.49 -2.41 4.78
C ILE A 155 21.69 -1.61 3.75
N SER A 156 21.91 -0.30 3.66
CA SER A 156 21.17 0.57 2.73
C SER A 156 21.44 0.20 1.27
N PHE A 157 22.70 -0.04 0.92
CA PHE A 157 23.10 -0.51 -0.41
C PHE A 157 22.44 -1.86 -0.71
N GLY A 158 22.52 -2.83 0.20
CA GLY A 158 21.92 -4.16 -0.01
C GLY A 158 20.42 -4.09 -0.28
N ILE A 159 19.68 -3.30 0.50
CA ILE A 159 18.24 -3.11 0.32
C ILE A 159 17.97 -2.43 -1.04
N ILE A 160 18.54 -1.27 -1.29
CA ILE A 160 18.20 -0.46 -2.49
C ILE A 160 18.72 -1.10 -3.78
N ALA A 161 19.91 -1.69 -3.77
CA ALA A 161 20.44 -2.38 -4.94
C ALA A 161 19.57 -3.59 -5.32
N SER A 162 19.10 -4.36 -4.33
CA SER A 162 18.24 -5.52 -4.60
C SER A 162 16.89 -5.13 -5.20
N ILE A 163 16.30 -4.01 -4.75
CA ILE A 163 15.05 -3.49 -5.32
C ILE A 163 15.28 -2.93 -6.73
N LYS A 164 16.38 -2.21 -6.96
CA LYS A 164 16.66 -1.54 -8.26
C LYS A 164 17.04 -2.51 -9.38
N LEU A 165 17.68 -3.63 -9.05
CA LEU A 165 18.15 -4.60 -10.04
C LEU A 165 16.99 -5.39 -10.69
N LEU A 166 15.83 -5.41 -10.02
CA LEU A 166 14.59 -6.03 -10.49
C LEU A 166 13.91 -5.16 -11.54
#